data_AF-A0A959LLW2-F1
#
_entry.id   AF-A0A959LLW2-F1
#
_cell.length_a   1.000
_cell.length_b   1.000
_cell.length_c   1.000
_cell.angle_alpha   90.00
_cell.angle_beta   90.00
_cell.angle_gamma   90.00
#
_symmetry.space_group_name_H-M   'P 1'
#
loop_
_entity.id
_entity.type
_entity.pdbx_description
1 polymer ?
#
loop_
_entity_poly.entity_id
_entity_poly.type
_entity_poly.pdbx_seq_one_letter_code
_entity_poly.pdbx_strand_id
1 'polypeptide(L)'
;GVPFYNQYAAGGSPLTGEINSFDQYNGHPQQMGDYHYHVEPLYLTAAKGKDALMGFLADGFPVYGPEENGKTLTSSDLDSYHGHSGATADYPDGIYHYHLSADAPYLNGDGYFGTPGTITQ
;
A
#
# COMPACT_ATOMS: atom_id res chain seq x y z
N GLY A 1 -1.18 9.61 10.98
CA GLY A 1 -0.35 8.49 10.48
C GLY A 1 0.55 8.99 9.36
N VAL A 2 1.27 8.09 8.70
CA VAL A 2 2.04 8.41 7.49
C VAL A 2 1.20 7.99 6.27
N PRO A 3 0.99 8.85 5.26
CA PRO A 3 0.19 8.51 4.08
C PRO A 3 0.84 7.42 3.21
N PHE A 4 -0.03 6.66 2.55
CA PHE A 4 0.31 5.74 1.46
C PHE A 4 -0.22 6.31 0.14
N TYR A 5 0.62 6.32 -0.89
CA TYR A 5 0.26 6.73 -2.25
C TYR A 5 0.43 5.58 -3.24
N ASN A 6 -0.13 5.74 -4.44
CA ASN A 6 -0.06 4.76 -5.51
C ASN A 6 1.32 4.75 -6.20
N GLN A 7 1.46 3.95 -7.24
CA GLN A 7 2.69 3.80 -8.05
C GLN A 7 3.18 5.05 -8.80
N TYR A 8 2.57 6.21 -8.63
CA TYR A 8 2.90 7.41 -9.38
C TYR A 8 3.37 8.55 -8.49
N ALA A 9 4.46 9.16 -8.94
CA ALA A 9 5.01 10.41 -8.45
C ALA A 9 4.20 11.62 -8.95
N ALA A 10 4.66 12.81 -8.55
CA ALA A 10 4.15 14.09 -9.05
C ALA A 10 3.90 14.10 -10.58
N GLY A 11 2.72 14.57 -10.98
CA GLY A 11 2.33 14.65 -12.39
C GLY A 11 2.05 13.30 -13.07
N GLY A 12 1.91 12.20 -12.30
CA GLY A 12 1.61 10.87 -12.85
C GLY A 12 2.85 10.13 -13.37
N SER A 13 4.05 10.53 -12.95
CA SER A 13 5.30 9.91 -13.41
C SER A 13 5.56 8.59 -12.69
N PRO A 14 6.09 7.54 -13.36
CA PRO A 14 6.51 6.32 -12.67
C PRO A 14 7.61 6.57 -11.63
N LEU A 15 7.68 5.74 -10.58
CA LEU A 15 8.66 5.86 -9.49
C LEU A 15 10.13 5.65 -9.90
N THR A 16 10.43 5.30 -11.15
CA THR A 16 11.79 4.95 -11.59
C THR A 16 12.82 6.05 -11.29
N GLY A 17 12.42 7.32 -11.35
CA GLY A 17 13.28 8.46 -10.96
C GLY A 17 13.23 8.78 -9.46
N GLU A 18 12.05 8.63 -8.85
CA GLU A 18 11.76 8.98 -7.46
C GLU A 18 12.33 7.98 -6.46
N ILE A 19 12.54 6.72 -6.85
CA ILE A 19 13.11 5.70 -5.95
C ILE A 19 14.49 6.09 -5.39
N ASN A 20 15.20 7.04 -6.03
CA ASN A 20 16.46 7.59 -5.53
C ASN A 20 16.31 8.53 -4.33
N SER A 21 15.11 9.08 -4.06
CA SER A 21 14.85 9.90 -2.86
C SER A 21 14.41 9.08 -1.65
N PHE A 22 14.17 7.78 -1.83
CA PHE A 22 13.71 6.90 -0.76
C PHE A 22 14.81 6.69 0.27
N ASP A 23 14.44 6.70 1.54
CA ASP A 23 15.33 6.31 2.62
C ASP A 23 15.46 4.78 2.70
N GLN A 24 16.28 4.31 3.65
CA GLN A 24 16.52 2.88 3.88
C GLN A 24 15.26 2.05 4.25
N TYR A 25 14.13 2.72 4.51
CA TYR A 25 12.84 2.11 4.86
C TYR A 25 11.76 2.39 3.82
N ASN A 26 12.15 2.81 2.61
CA ASN A 26 11.31 3.06 1.44
C ASN A 26 10.31 4.22 1.56
N GLY A 27 10.49 5.12 2.53
CA GLY A 27 9.69 6.34 2.60
C GLY A 27 10.51 7.55 2.21
N HIS A 28 9.83 8.65 1.89
CA HIS A 28 10.51 9.90 1.52
C HIS A 28 9.61 11.13 1.74
N PRO A 29 10.20 12.31 1.98
CA PRO A 29 9.44 13.56 2.05
C PRO A 29 9.15 14.11 0.65
N GLN A 30 7.96 14.65 0.46
CA GLN A 30 7.69 15.53 -0.69
C GLN A 30 8.42 16.88 -0.52
N GLN A 31 8.45 17.71 -1.56
CA GLN A 31 9.20 19.00 -1.59
C GLN A 31 8.92 19.97 -0.42
N MET A 32 7.71 20.00 0.14
CA MET A 32 7.33 20.78 1.33
C MET A 32 7.46 20.01 2.66
N GLY A 33 7.96 18.77 2.64
CA GLY A 33 8.42 18.04 3.82
C GLY A 33 7.54 16.88 4.29
N ASP A 34 6.35 16.68 3.73
CA ASP A 34 5.47 15.58 4.18
C ASP A 34 6.02 14.21 3.76
N TYR A 35 6.37 13.42 4.77
CA TYR A 35 6.87 12.06 4.60
C TYR A 35 5.74 11.09 4.28
N HIS A 36 5.95 10.20 3.29
CA HIS A 36 4.96 9.24 2.82
C HIS A 36 5.63 8.00 2.19
N TYR A 37 4.82 6.98 1.90
CA TYR A 37 5.24 5.74 1.24
C TYR A 37 4.50 5.53 -0.08
N HIS A 38 5.18 4.99 -1.08
CA HIS A 38 4.55 4.44 -2.30
C HIS A 38 4.68 2.92 -2.40
N VAL A 39 5.63 2.35 -1.66
CA VAL A 39 5.96 0.92 -1.66
C VAL A 39 6.01 0.43 -0.22
N GLU A 40 6.34 -0.85 -0.01
CA GLU A 40 6.38 -1.47 1.32
C GLU A 40 7.18 -0.62 2.34
N PRO A 41 6.56 -0.18 3.45
CA PRO A 41 7.23 0.54 4.53
C PRO A 41 8.06 -0.45 5.37
N LEU A 42 9.29 -0.74 4.96
CA LEU A 42 10.10 -1.83 5.49
C LEU A 42 10.29 -1.79 7.01
N TYR A 43 10.34 -0.60 7.61
CA TYR A 43 10.43 -0.48 9.06
C TYR A 43 9.17 -1.01 9.76
N LEU A 44 7.99 -0.71 9.22
CA LEU A 44 6.72 -1.15 9.79
C LEU A 44 6.52 -2.66 9.61
N THR A 45 6.82 -3.21 8.43
CA THR A 45 6.69 -4.65 8.20
C THR A 45 7.72 -5.45 8.98
N ALA A 46 8.94 -4.94 9.16
CA ALA A 46 9.92 -5.55 10.06
C ALA A 46 9.48 -5.53 11.53
N ALA A 47 8.81 -4.47 11.98
CA ALA A 47 8.39 -4.31 13.37
C ALA A 47 7.05 -5.00 13.71
N LYS A 48 6.14 -5.13 12.73
CA LYS A 48 4.77 -5.62 12.94
C LYS A 48 4.50 -6.99 12.33
N GLY A 49 5.31 -7.42 11.36
CA GLY A 49 5.03 -8.57 10.52
C GLY A 49 4.66 -8.14 9.11
N LYS A 50 4.94 -9.02 8.14
CA LYS A 50 4.65 -8.80 6.72
C LYS A 50 3.20 -9.09 6.34
N ASP A 51 2.42 -9.64 7.25
CA ASP A 51 0.99 -9.93 7.14
C ASP A 51 0.14 -9.00 8.01
N ALA A 52 0.76 -7.98 8.62
CA ALA A 52 0.08 -7.07 9.53
C ALA A 52 -0.71 -5.99 8.80
N LEU A 53 -1.76 -5.49 9.45
CA LEU A 53 -2.54 -4.34 9.00
C LEU A 53 -1.67 -3.06 9.03
N MET A 54 -1.45 -2.46 7.88
CA MET A 54 -0.62 -1.26 7.69
C MET A 54 -1.43 0.04 7.72
N GLY A 55 -2.70 0.00 7.30
CA GLY A 55 -3.55 1.18 7.26
C GLY A 55 -4.84 0.95 6.48
N PHE A 56 -5.41 2.05 5.99
CA PHE A 56 -6.63 2.06 5.19
C PHE A 56 -6.46 3.03 4.03
N LEU A 57 -6.98 2.67 2.86
CA LEU A 57 -7.09 3.58 1.74
C LEU A 57 -8.31 4.51 1.91
N ALA A 58 -8.37 5.55 1.08
CA ALA A 58 -9.39 6.60 1.18
C ALA A 58 -10.83 6.11 0.98
N ASP A 59 -11.01 4.93 0.39
CA ASP A 59 -12.29 4.24 0.21
C ASP A 59 -12.69 3.36 1.40
N GLY A 60 -11.87 3.32 2.45
CA GLY A 60 -12.17 2.67 3.73
C GLY A 60 -11.77 1.21 3.83
N PHE A 61 -11.11 0.65 2.80
CA PHE A 61 -10.64 -0.73 2.84
C PHE A 61 -9.23 -0.85 3.40
N PRO A 62 -8.93 -1.92 4.17
CA PRO A 62 -7.65 -2.10 4.83
C PRO A 62 -6.53 -2.40 3.82
N VAL A 63 -5.31 -2.02 4.20
CA VAL A 63 -4.06 -2.32 3.50
C VAL A 63 -3.20 -3.20 4.42
N TYR A 64 -2.81 -4.36 3.92
CA TYR A 64 -1.91 -5.28 4.60
C TYR A 64 -0.50 -5.24 4.00
N GLY A 65 0.47 -5.79 4.73
CA GLY A 65 1.81 -6.04 4.20
C GLY A 65 1.82 -7.05 3.05
N PRO A 66 3.00 -7.41 2.52
CA PRO A 66 3.12 -8.21 1.30
C PRO A 66 2.85 -9.70 1.46
N GLU A 67 2.55 -10.17 2.66
CA GLU A 67 2.27 -11.57 2.93
C GLU A 67 0.84 -11.79 3.41
N GLU A 68 0.26 -12.91 2.98
CA GLU A 68 -1.00 -13.42 3.50
C GLU A 68 -0.87 -14.94 3.67
N ASN A 69 -1.30 -15.47 4.82
CA ASN A 69 -1.29 -16.93 5.07
C ASN A 69 0.10 -17.59 4.85
N GLY A 70 1.18 -16.87 5.15
CA GLY A 70 2.56 -17.34 4.99
C GLY A 70 3.06 -17.36 3.54
N LYS A 71 2.31 -16.79 2.60
CA LYS A 71 2.70 -16.63 1.20
C LYS A 71 2.94 -15.15 0.91
N THR A 72 4.08 -14.85 0.27
CA THR A 72 4.30 -13.53 -0.36
C THR A 72 3.43 -13.40 -1.61
N LEU A 73 2.58 -12.39 -1.65
CA LEU A 73 1.68 -12.12 -2.77
C LEU A 73 2.41 -11.36 -3.88
N THR A 74 2.03 -11.64 -5.11
CA THR A 74 2.46 -10.89 -6.31
C THR A 74 1.25 -10.30 -7.03
N SER A 75 1.45 -9.41 -8.01
CA SER A 75 0.32 -8.87 -8.78
C SER A 75 -0.55 -9.94 -9.46
N SER A 76 -0.03 -11.15 -9.72
CA SER A 76 -0.85 -12.23 -10.28
C SER A 76 -1.81 -12.88 -9.28
N ASP A 77 -1.60 -12.65 -7.99
CA ASP A 77 -2.50 -13.11 -6.92
C ASP A 77 -3.60 -12.09 -6.61
N LEU A 78 -3.47 -10.86 -7.13
CA LEU A 78 -4.32 -9.71 -6.84
C LEU A 78 -5.17 -9.32 -8.05
N ASP A 79 -6.23 -8.55 -7.80
CA ASP A 79 -7.07 -7.99 -8.86
C ASP A 79 -6.49 -6.68 -9.45
N SER A 80 -7.24 -6.05 -10.35
CA SER A 80 -6.83 -4.80 -11.00
C SER A 80 -6.65 -3.61 -10.05
N TYR A 81 -7.32 -3.61 -8.89
CA TYR A 81 -7.16 -2.56 -7.87
C TYR A 81 -5.99 -2.86 -6.93
N HIS A 82 -5.33 -4.02 -7.10
CA HIS A 82 -4.22 -4.50 -6.30
C HIS A 82 -4.64 -4.98 -4.90
N GLY A 83 -5.80 -5.63 -4.85
CA GLY A 83 -6.31 -6.29 -3.66
C GLY A 83 -7.07 -7.57 -3.98
N HIS A 84 -7.72 -8.15 -2.98
CA HIS A 84 -8.68 -9.24 -3.15
C HIS A 84 -9.65 -9.30 -1.97
N SER A 85 -10.63 -10.20 -2.03
CA SER A 85 -11.50 -10.51 -0.89
C SER A 85 -11.06 -11.80 -0.22
N GLY A 86 -11.00 -11.78 1.11
CA GLY A 86 -10.58 -12.93 1.91
C GLY A 86 -10.72 -12.64 3.40
N ALA A 87 -10.67 -13.69 4.20
CA ALA A 87 -10.60 -13.57 5.66
C ALA A 87 -9.19 -13.19 6.08
N THR A 88 -9.08 -12.21 6.97
CA THR A 88 -7.81 -11.79 7.57
C THR A 88 -7.86 -11.98 9.09
N ALA A 89 -6.73 -11.76 9.77
CA ALA A 89 -6.69 -11.83 11.23
C ALA A 89 -7.66 -10.82 11.89
N ASP A 90 -7.83 -9.63 11.30
CA ASP A 90 -8.71 -8.58 11.83
C ASP A 90 -10.16 -8.70 11.31
N TYR A 91 -10.35 -9.36 10.17
CA TYR A 91 -11.65 -9.55 9.52
C TYR A 91 -11.91 -11.03 9.23
N PRO A 92 -12.26 -11.84 10.24
CA PRO A 92 -12.40 -13.30 10.10
C PRO A 92 -13.57 -13.72 9.21
N ASP A 93 -14.60 -12.88 9.07
CA ASP A 93 -15.74 -13.11 8.17
C ASP A 93 -15.45 -12.72 6.72
N GLY A 94 -14.27 -12.15 6.45
CA GLY A 94 -13.85 -11.71 5.13
C GLY A 94 -14.16 -10.26 4.83
N ILE A 95 -13.23 -9.60 4.15
CA ILE A 95 -13.38 -8.25 3.60
C ILE A 95 -12.53 -8.12 2.34
N TYR A 96 -12.91 -7.20 1.45
CA TYR A 96 -11.97 -6.73 0.44
C TYR A 96 -10.80 -6.01 1.11
N HIS A 97 -9.57 -6.25 0.67
CA HIS A 97 -8.39 -5.61 1.23
C HIS A 97 -7.27 -5.54 0.20
N TYR A 98 -6.42 -4.54 0.38
CA TYR A 98 -5.26 -4.29 -0.45
C TYR A 98 -4.01 -4.91 0.14
N HIS A 99 -3.03 -5.19 -0.71
CA HIS A 99 -1.71 -5.61 -0.29
C HIS A 99 -0.64 -4.69 -0.86
N LEU A 100 0.42 -4.51 -0.07
CA LEU A 100 1.69 -4.06 -0.60
C LEU A 100 2.33 -5.18 -1.43
N SER A 101 3.07 -4.87 -2.48
CA SER A 101 3.83 -5.87 -3.25
C SER A 101 5.20 -5.36 -3.67
N ALA A 102 6.08 -6.29 -4.07
CA ALA A 102 7.42 -5.96 -4.57
C ALA A 102 7.41 -5.46 -6.03
N ASP A 103 6.36 -5.78 -6.78
CA ASP A 103 6.17 -5.41 -8.18
C ASP A 103 5.06 -4.36 -8.35
N ALA A 104 5.19 -3.53 -9.39
CA ALA A 104 4.20 -2.50 -9.71
C ALA A 104 2.81 -3.14 -9.92
N PRO A 105 1.73 -2.54 -9.38
CA PRO A 105 1.65 -1.16 -8.86
C PRO A 105 2.12 -0.93 -7.42
N TYR A 106 2.70 -1.92 -6.73
CA TYR A 106 3.13 -1.85 -5.33
C TYR A 106 1.98 -1.67 -4.32
N LEU A 107 1.00 -0.83 -4.62
CA LEU A 107 -0.23 -0.54 -3.89
C LEU A 107 -1.19 0.25 -4.82
N ASN A 108 -2.50 0.07 -4.65
CA ASN A 108 -3.55 0.88 -5.30
C ASN A 108 -3.37 0.95 -6.84
N GLY A 109 -3.78 -0.13 -7.53
CA GLY A 109 -3.64 -0.29 -8.98
C GLY A 109 -4.51 0.67 -9.80
N ASP A 110 -5.53 0.15 -10.48
CA ASP A 110 -6.48 0.94 -11.29
C ASP A 110 -7.51 1.69 -10.41
N GLY A 111 -7.03 2.33 -9.34
CA GLY A 111 -7.82 3.17 -8.43
C GLY A 111 -8.35 2.44 -7.20
N TYR A 112 -9.46 2.95 -6.67
CA TYR A 112 -10.13 2.41 -5.47
C TYR A 112 -11.16 1.35 -5.84
N PHE A 113 -11.31 0.34 -4.99
CA PHE A 113 -12.32 -0.70 -5.10
C PHE A 113 -13.68 -0.13 -4.67
N GLY A 114 -13.67 0.65 -3.59
CA GLY A 114 -14.83 1.38 -3.11
C GLY A 114 -14.98 2.78 -3.71
N THR A 115 -15.79 3.59 -3.03
CA THR A 115 -15.91 5.03 -3.34
C THR A 115 -14.99 5.79 -2.38
N PRO A 116 -13.98 6.54 -2.88
CA PRO A 116 -13.11 7.30 -2.00
C PRO A 116 -13.88 8.39 -1.26
N GLY A 117 -13.61 8.50 0.04
CA GLY A 117 -14.10 9.59 0.87
C GLY A 117 -13.36 10.90 0.64
N THR A 118 -13.72 11.92 1.42
CA THR A 118 -12.99 13.20 1.46
C THR A 118 -11.90 13.14 2.51
N ILE A 119 -10.67 13.48 2.14
CA ILE A 119 -9.55 13.68 3.09
C ILE A 119 -9.42 15.18 3.36
N THR A 120 -9.58 15.58 4.62
CA THR A 120 -9.24 16.94 5.09
C THR A 120 -7.91 16.88 5.81
N GLN A 121 -6.94 17.68 5.35
CA GLN A 121 -5.60 17.81 5.94
C GLN A 121 -5.48 19.14 6.69
#